data_AF-S7VCU3-F1
#
_entry.id   AF-S7VCU3-F1
#
_cell.length_a   1.000
_cell.length_b   1.000
_cell.length_c   1.000
_cell.angle_alpha   90.00
_cell.angle_beta   90.00
_cell.angle_gamma   90.00
#
_symmetry.space_group_name_H-M   'P 1'
#
loop_
_entity.id
_entity.type
_entity.pdbx_description
1 polymer ?
#
loop_
_entity_poly.entity_id
_entity_poly.type
_entity_poly.pdbx_seq_one_letter_code
_entity_poly.pdbx_strand_id
1 'polypeptide(L)'
;MSTIPVGKGMAGIAAERMEAVQVCNLQTDDSGVVRPGAKDTKVEGAITAPMILEGKLYGTLGIAMKDPYEFNEEEIKALMEIAAALATKVKA
;
A
#
# COMPACT_ATOMS: atom_id res chain seq x y z
N MET A 1 3.67 12.59 -14.99
CA MET A 1 3.24 12.39 -13.59
C MET A 1 1.86 11.79 -13.61
N SER A 2 1.71 10.54 -13.23
CA SER A 2 0.44 9.83 -13.30
C SER A 2 -0.17 9.79 -11.90
N THR A 3 -1.28 10.50 -11.70
CA THR A 3 -2.05 10.42 -10.47
C THR A 3 -2.68 9.03 -10.32
N ILE A 4 -2.78 8.56 -9.09
CA ILE A 4 -3.45 7.29 -8.77
C ILE A 4 -4.85 7.66 -8.24
N PRO A 5 -5.93 7.34 -8.98
CA PRO A 5 -7.28 7.56 -8.47
C PRO A 5 -7.53 6.72 -7.22
N VAL A 6 -8.30 7.28 -6.28
CA VAL A 6 -8.83 6.51 -5.14
C VAL A 6 -9.64 5.33 -5.68
N GLY A 7 -9.48 4.16 -5.07
CA GLY A 7 -10.05 2.89 -5.50
C GLY A 7 -9.39 2.23 -6.71
N LYS A 8 -8.28 2.78 -7.24
CA LYS A 8 -7.52 2.15 -8.34
C LYS A 8 -6.06 1.90 -7.98
N GLY A 9 -5.63 0.64 -8.04
CA GLY A 9 -4.27 0.28 -7.66
C GLY A 9 -4.14 0.03 -6.15
N MET A 10 -3.08 -0.65 -5.71
CA MET A 10 -2.78 -0.87 -4.27
C MET A 10 -2.90 0.41 -3.43
N ALA A 11 -2.28 1.51 -3.88
CA ALA A 11 -2.34 2.81 -3.21
C ALA A 11 -3.75 3.43 -3.22
N GLY A 12 -4.48 3.33 -4.34
CA GLY A 12 -5.83 3.87 -4.42
C GLY A 12 -6.81 3.13 -3.51
N ILE A 13 -6.66 1.81 -3.38
CA ILE A 13 -7.54 0.96 -2.59
C ILE A 13 -7.22 1.06 -1.10
N ALA A 14 -5.93 1.14 -0.72
CA ALA A 14 -5.54 1.43 0.65
C ALA A 14 -6.08 2.81 1.10
N ALA A 15 -6.04 3.80 0.21
CA ALA A 15 -6.64 5.11 0.45
C ALA A 15 -8.16 5.06 0.59
N GLU A 16 -8.85 4.27 -0.23
CA GLU A 16 -10.32 4.13 -0.19
C GLU A 16 -10.80 3.40 1.06
N ARG A 17 -10.17 2.27 1.40
CA ARG A 17 -10.57 1.41 2.52
C ARG A 17 -10.11 1.95 3.87
N MET A 18 -9.13 2.85 3.90
CA MET A 18 -8.45 3.29 5.13
C MET A 18 -7.81 2.12 5.89
N GLU A 19 -7.42 1.08 5.16
CA GLU A 19 -6.81 -0.14 5.68
C GLU A 19 -5.59 -0.53 4.85
N ALA A 20 -4.67 -1.28 5.46
CA ALA A 20 -3.54 -1.84 4.73
C ALA A 20 -4.01 -2.86 3.70
N VAL A 21 -3.46 -2.76 2.50
CA VAL A 21 -3.71 -3.70 1.39
C VAL A 21 -2.41 -4.41 1.09
N GLN A 22 -2.41 -5.74 1.14
CA GLN A 22 -1.26 -6.55 0.74
C GLN A 22 -1.63 -7.50 -0.40
N VAL A 23 -0.63 -7.83 -1.20
CA VAL A 23 -0.69 -8.89 -2.23
C VAL A 23 0.51 -9.80 -2.04
N CYS A 24 0.24 -11.10 -1.94
CA CYS A 24 1.26 -12.13 -1.73
C CYS A 24 2.11 -12.38 -2.98
N ASN A 25 1.49 -12.31 -4.18
CA ASN A 25 2.20 -12.29 -5.46
C ASN A 25 1.51 -11.37 -6.48
N LEU A 26 2.13 -10.21 -6.72
CA LEU A 26 1.69 -9.16 -7.63
C LEU A 26 1.59 -9.62 -9.10
N GLN A 27 2.31 -10.68 -9.49
CA GLN A 27 2.27 -11.25 -10.84
C GLN A 27 1.06 -12.15 -11.06
N THR A 28 0.63 -12.89 -10.03
CA THR A 28 -0.50 -13.82 -10.08
C THR A 28 -1.77 -13.25 -9.47
N ASP A 29 -1.73 -12.04 -8.92
CA ASP A 29 -2.89 -11.39 -8.34
C ASP A 29 -3.94 -11.03 -9.42
N ASP A 30 -5.08 -11.71 -9.36
CA ASP A 30 -6.26 -11.50 -10.21
C ASP A 30 -7.28 -10.55 -9.55
N SER A 31 -6.93 -9.93 -8.41
CA SER A 31 -7.85 -9.07 -7.66
C SER A 31 -8.18 -7.74 -8.38
N GLY A 32 -7.51 -7.44 -9.50
CA GLY A 32 -7.67 -6.21 -10.28
C GLY A 32 -7.00 -4.99 -9.64
N VAL A 33 -6.29 -5.20 -8.52
CA VAL A 33 -5.63 -4.18 -7.72
C VAL A 33 -4.25 -3.80 -8.30
N VAL A 34 -3.71 -4.60 -9.20
CA VAL A 34 -2.36 -4.41 -9.76
C VAL A 34 -2.42 -3.75 -11.13
N ARG A 35 -1.71 -2.62 -11.30
CA ARG A 35 -1.58 -1.97 -12.62
C ARG A 35 -0.64 -2.79 -13.52
N PRO A 36 -0.88 -2.87 -14.84
CA PRO A 36 -0.07 -3.67 -15.76
C PRO A 36 1.44 -3.38 -15.68
N GLY A 37 1.83 -2.09 -15.61
CA GLY A 37 3.24 -1.69 -15.49
C GLY A 37 3.91 -2.01 -14.15
N ALA A 38 3.16 -2.47 -13.14
CA ALA A 38 3.75 -2.94 -11.89
C ALA A 38 4.29 -4.37 -12.01
N LYS A 39 3.74 -5.22 -12.91
CA LYS A 39 4.26 -6.56 -13.19
C LYS A 39 5.66 -6.54 -13.81
N ASP A 40 6.02 -5.45 -14.49
CA ASP A 40 7.35 -5.24 -15.08
C ASP A 40 8.46 -5.05 -14.04
N THR A 41 8.10 -4.74 -12.78
CA THR A 41 9.09 -4.52 -11.71
C THR A 41 9.64 -5.81 -11.10
N LYS A 42 9.09 -6.98 -11.48
CA LYS A 42 9.41 -8.31 -10.91
C LYS A 42 9.29 -8.39 -9.38
N VAL A 43 8.56 -7.48 -8.75
CA VAL A 43 8.23 -7.59 -7.33
C VAL A 43 7.05 -8.54 -7.17
N GLU A 44 7.15 -9.45 -6.21
CA GLU A 44 6.11 -10.47 -5.97
C GLU A 44 5.32 -10.11 -4.69
N GLY A 45 5.97 -9.90 -3.54
CA GLY A 45 5.29 -9.39 -2.34
C GLY A 45 5.15 -7.86 -2.34
N ALA A 46 3.96 -7.33 -2.03
CA ALA A 46 3.80 -5.89 -1.77
C ALA A 46 2.71 -5.60 -0.74
N ILE A 47 2.95 -4.60 0.10
CA ILE A 47 1.98 -4.06 1.06
C ILE A 47 1.90 -2.55 0.92
N THR A 48 0.71 -1.99 1.06
CA THR A 48 0.47 -0.55 1.07
C THR A 48 -0.43 -0.18 2.24
N ALA A 49 0.07 0.69 3.11
CA ALA A 49 -0.65 1.21 4.28
C ALA A 49 -1.06 2.68 4.07
N PRO A 50 -2.28 3.07 4.44
CA PRO A 50 -2.70 4.47 4.41
C PRO A 50 -2.06 5.27 5.54
N MET A 51 -1.61 6.49 5.23
CA MET A 51 -1.12 7.47 6.20
C MET A 51 -2.31 8.26 6.72
N ILE A 52 -2.88 7.82 7.83
CA ILE A 52 -4.08 8.41 8.44
C ILE A 52 -3.69 9.13 9.72
N LEU A 53 -4.15 10.37 9.86
CA LEU A 53 -3.99 11.15 11.07
C LEU A 53 -5.30 11.88 11.37
N GLU A 54 -5.83 11.72 12.58
CA GLU A 54 -7.08 12.36 13.03
C GLU A 54 -8.28 12.06 12.09
N GLY A 55 -8.34 10.85 11.54
CA GLY A 55 -9.39 10.44 10.60
C GLY A 55 -9.26 11.01 9.19
N LYS A 56 -8.15 11.71 8.88
CA LYS A 56 -7.87 12.26 7.55
C LYS A 56 -6.73 11.51 6.88
N LEU A 57 -6.91 11.18 5.61
CA LEU A 57 -5.89 10.57 4.77
C LEU A 57 -4.92 11.64 4.26
N TYR A 58 -3.62 11.44 4.52
CA TYR A 58 -2.53 12.31 4.04
C TYR A 58 -1.74 11.67 2.89
N GLY A 59 -1.91 10.37 2.66
CA GLY A 59 -1.30 9.64 1.55
C GLY A 59 -1.25 8.14 1.82
N THR A 60 -0.39 7.43 1.10
CA THR A 60 -0.15 5.99 1.29
C THR A 60 1.34 5.69 1.29
N LEU A 61 1.73 4.67 2.05
CA LEU A 61 3.09 4.16 2.18
C LEU A 61 3.12 2.73 1.65
N GLY A 62 3.90 2.47 0.60
CA GLY A 62 4.04 1.15 0.00
C GLY A 62 5.43 0.54 0.24
N ILE A 63 5.47 -0.76 0.56
CA ILE A 63 6.68 -1.58 0.57
C ILE A 63 6.52 -2.67 -0.49
N ALA A 64 7.55 -2.88 -1.29
CA ALA A 64 7.61 -3.95 -2.28
C ALA A 64 8.85 -4.81 -2.05
N MET A 65 8.67 -6.13 -2.09
CA MET A 65 9.72 -7.14 -2.03
C MET A 65 9.90 -7.82 -3.38
N LYS A 66 11.14 -8.23 -3.68
CA LYS A 66 11.44 -8.94 -4.93
C LYS A 66 10.87 -10.36 -4.95
N ASP A 67 10.84 -11.01 -3.80
CA ASP A 67 10.33 -12.37 -3.63
C ASP A 67 8.87 -12.36 -3.12
N PRO A 68 8.10 -13.47 -3.27
CA PRO A 68 6.75 -13.56 -2.75
C PRO A 68 6.81 -13.45 -1.23
N TYR A 69 6.01 -12.55 -0.68
CA TYR A 69 6.02 -12.29 0.76
C TYR A 69 4.61 -12.02 1.26
N GLU A 70 4.24 -12.74 2.31
CA GLU A 70 2.99 -12.54 3.03
C GLU A 70 3.34 -11.85 4.35
N PHE A 71 2.88 -10.62 4.51
CA PHE A 71 3.13 -9.85 5.72
C PHE A 71 2.23 -10.36 6.83
N ASN A 72 2.82 -10.60 7.99
CA ASN A 72 2.07 -11.04 9.17
C ASN A 72 1.39 -9.85 9.88
N GLU A 73 0.51 -10.15 10.83
CA GLU A 73 -0.26 -9.11 11.55
C GLU A 73 0.63 -8.11 12.31
N GLU A 74 1.76 -8.56 12.87
CA GLU A 74 2.69 -7.70 13.60
C GLU A 74 3.37 -6.70 12.65
N GLU A 75 3.79 -7.16 11.46
CA GLU A 75 4.40 -6.34 10.43
C GLU A 75 3.41 -5.33 9.83
N ILE A 76 2.18 -5.77 9.57
CA ILE A 76 1.10 -4.90 9.10
C ILE A 76 0.84 -3.81 10.15
N LYS A 77 0.76 -4.18 11.43
CA LYS A 77 0.55 -3.23 12.53
C LYS A 77 1.71 -2.25 12.65
N ALA A 78 2.95 -2.72 12.60
CA ALA A 78 4.14 -1.88 12.64
C ALA A 78 4.15 -0.89 11.46
N LEU A 79 3.79 -1.34 10.25
CA LEU A 79 3.69 -0.49 9.08
C LEU A 79 2.62 0.60 9.23
N MET A 80 1.46 0.26 9.80
CA MET A 80 0.39 1.21 10.08
C MET A 80 0.83 2.28 11.10
N GLU A 81 1.55 1.89 12.16
CA GLU A 81 2.11 2.82 13.15
C GLU A 81 3.13 3.78 12.51
N ILE A 82 4.01 3.26 11.64
CA ILE A 82 4.96 4.07 10.87
C ILE A 82 4.23 5.03 9.92
N ALA A 83 3.21 4.55 9.20
CA ALA A 83 2.42 5.36 8.29
C ALA A 83 1.69 6.51 9.02
N ALA A 84 1.14 6.25 10.21
CA ALA A 84 0.55 7.27 11.06
C ALA A 84 1.59 8.29 11.55
N ALA A 85 2.78 7.83 11.95
CA ALA A 85 3.86 8.71 12.36
C ALA A 85 4.34 9.62 11.20
N LEU A 86 4.45 9.08 9.99
CA LEU A 86 4.80 9.86 8.80
C LEU A 86 3.72 10.89 8.44
N ALA A 87 2.44 10.56 8.60
CA ALA A 87 1.34 11.51 8.38
C ALA A 87 1.52 12.80 9.21
N THR A 88 2.03 12.69 10.45
CA THR A 88 2.31 13.87 11.29
C THR A 88 3.38 14.80 10.72
N LYS A 89 4.34 14.24 9.95
CA LYS A 89 5.43 15.00 9.33
C LYS A 89 5.01 15.62 7.99
N VAL A 90 4.07 15.01 7.28
CA VAL A 90 3.51 15.56 6.03
C VAL A 90 2.54 16.72 6.29
N LYS A 91 1.90 16.75 7.46
CA LYS A 91 1.05 17.88 7.90
C LYS A 91 1.86 19.14 8.25
N ALA A 92 3.18 19.02 8.47
CA ALA A 92 4.04 20.08 8.96
C ALA A 92 4.46 21.09 7.88
#